data_AF-A0A1Z5L0E8-F1
#
_entry.id   AF-A0A1Z5L0E8-F1
#
_cell.length_a   1.000
_cell.length_b   1.000
_cell.length_c   1.000
_cell.angle_alpha   90.00
_cell.angle_beta   90.00
_cell.angle_gamma   90.00
#
_symmetry.space_group_name_H-M   'P 1'
#
loop_
_entity.id
_entity.type
_entity.pdbx_description
1 polymer ?
#
loop_
_entity_poly.entity_id
_entity_poly.type
_entity_poly.pdbx_seq_one_letter_code
_entity_poly.pdbx_strand_id
1 'polypeptide(L)'
;MSAYDCHDLGRLVHRFGGAPVGSFMPPPVRPLAPSIAHALFLDLTHDNPSPFEKRSVYDVLASSAIVSMAGCSTGSNRGYDELVSHHIHVVEEFRQYPIWTTGVARKTCEVSIGSGIIAAKRALNELHYELGAHGFTQVYVDQVDPDTVSITRHHPVTHQSVVLVARTSFSFPKKPNETGCIPPLCIPGVIEEVIFEARIVRDPSYDEPEVRDEHYINGVRSYKLEIREHLSLYESKMVELSEASEVNLQELDFTTFTPGSVIAFKVSMHTSAKTAAMLIRKHLAVFGYENCPEGVNPNAEDGIHTIACRLTLCDLNRVMFRVECEEQAEGRGAGAYRLPIVGPVIYCGLQGFMSV
;
A
#
# COMPACT_ATOMS: atom_id res chain seq x y z
N MET A 1 3.85 0.22 17.84
CA MET A 1 3.06 0.58 19.04
C MET A 1 3.11 2.05 19.53
N SER A 2 3.78 2.97 18.82
CA SER A 2 3.85 4.40 19.20
C SER A 2 2.62 5.23 18.75
N ALA A 3 1.98 4.83 17.65
CA ALA A 3 0.79 5.51 17.13
C ALA A 3 -0.36 5.53 18.17
N TYR A 4 -1.03 6.68 18.25
CA TYR A 4 -2.14 6.93 19.16
C TYR A 4 -3.48 6.45 18.61
N ASP A 5 -3.67 6.52 17.29
CA ASP A 5 -4.88 6.12 16.58
C ASP A 5 -4.55 5.56 15.17
N CYS A 6 -5.59 5.15 14.43
CA CYS A 6 -5.46 4.63 13.07
C CYS A 6 -4.82 5.66 12.13
N HIS A 7 -5.22 6.92 12.25
CA HIS A 7 -4.74 8.00 11.41
C HIS A 7 -3.23 8.25 11.59
N ASP A 8 -2.76 8.30 12.82
CA ASP A 8 -1.34 8.47 13.13
C ASP A 8 -0.52 7.25 12.66
N LEU A 9 -1.08 6.03 12.75
CA LEU A 9 -0.43 4.85 12.21
C LEU A 9 -0.29 4.91 10.67
N GLY A 10 -1.35 5.32 9.97
CA GLY A 10 -1.31 5.58 8.53
C GLY A 10 -0.30 6.66 8.15
N ARG A 11 -0.20 7.72 8.94
CA ARG A 11 0.79 8.80 8.75
C ARG A 11 2.23 8.30 8.90
N LEU A 12 2.49 7.41 9.85
CA LEU A 12 3.81 6.78 9.99
C LEU A 12 4.16 5.94 8.76
N VAL A 13 3.21 5.15 8.24
CA VAL A 13 3.41 4.40 6.99
C VAL A 13 3.66 5.33 5.82
N HIS A 14 2.90 6.43 5.68
CA HIS A 14 3.15 7.40 4.62
C HIS A 14 4.58 7.96 4.67
N ARG A 15 5.05 8.32 5.87
CA ARG A 15 6.41 8.84 6.07
C ARG A 15 7.51 7.85 5.69
N PHE A 16 7.30 6.56 5.93
CA PHE A 16 8.27 5.50 5.63
C PHE A 16 7.88 4.64 4.41
N GLY A 17 6.91 5.11 3.61
CA GLY A 17 6.27 4.37 2.53
C GLY A 17 7.07 4.38 1.24
N GLY A 18 7.77 5.48 0.96
CA GLY A 18 8.48 5.70 -0.30
C GLY A 18 7.99 6.96 -0.99
N ALA A 19 8.10 6.99 -2.32
CA ALA A 19 7.64 8.14 -3.10
C ALA A 19 6.09 8.15 -3.19
N PRO A 20 5.42 9.30 -3.17
CA PRO A 20 3.99 9.36 -3.46
C PRO A 20 3.63 8.75 -4.82
N VAL A 21 2.47 8.10 -4.92
CA VAL A 21 1.92 7.65 -6.22
C VAL A 21 1.76 8.86 -7.14
N GLY A 22 2.23 8.74 -8.38
CA GLY A 22 2.21 9.85 -9.35
C GLY A 22 3.30 10.90 -9.13
N SER A 23 4.32 10.60 -8.32
CA SER A 23 5.51 11.46 -8.22
C SER A 23 6.12 11.72 -9.58
N PHE A 24 6.63 12.95 -9.80
CA PHE A 24 7.40 13.28 -10.98
C PHE A 24 8.56 12.31 -11.18
N MET A 25 8.76 11.89 -12.44
CA MET A 25 9.85 10.99 -12.76
C MET A 25 11.19 11.71 -12.57
N PRO A 26 12.09 11.19 -11.70
CA PRO A 26 13.38 11.80 -11.50
C PRO A 26 14.21 11.73 -12.80
N PRO A 27 15.06 12.72 -13.09
CA PRO A 27 15.96 12.65 -14.24
C PRO A 27 16.92 11.46 -14.08
N PRO A 28 17.35 10.82 -15.18
CA PRO A 28 18.23 9.65 -15.12
C PRO A 28 19.56 9.93 -14.40
N VAL A 29 20.07 11.14 -14.59
CA VAL A 29 21.25 11.64 -13.89
C VAL A 29 20.77 12.66 -12.87
N ARG A 30 20.97 12.35 -11.59
CA ARG A 30 20.68 13.28 -10.49
C ARG A 30 21.91 13.43 -9.59
N PRO A 31 22.17 14.64 -9.08
CA PRO A 31 23.14 14.81 -8.01
C PRO A 31 22.66 14.04 -6.77
N LEU A 32 23.61 13.66 -5.91
CA LEU A 32 23.29 13.12 -4.60
C LEU A 32 22.52 14.19 -3.81
N ALA A 33 21.27 13.88 -3.47
CA ALA A 33 20.41 14.75 -2.68
C ALA A 33 20.22 14.14 -1.27
N PRO A 34 20.06 14.98 -0.23
CA PRO A 34 19.66 14.50 1.09
C PRO A 34 18.39 13.67 1.02
N SER A 35 18.34 12.57 1.76
CA SER A 35 17.16 11.72 1.92
C SER A 35 16.94 11.41 3.40
N ILE A 36 15.71 10.99 3.74
CA ILE A 36 15.43 10.45 5.07
C ILE A 36 16.24 9.16 5.24
N ALA A 37 16.77 8.94 6.44
CA ALA A 37 17.47 7.70 6.76
C ALA A 37 16.51 6.50 6.62
N HIS A 38 17.02 5.38 6.12
CA HIS A 38 16.25 4.14 6.05
C HIS A 38 15.75 3.74 7.44
N ALA A 39 14.48 3.35 7.51
CA ALA A 39 13.81 2.98 8.75
C ALA A 39 13.70 1.46 8.89
N LEU A 40 13.71 0.99 10.14
CA LEU A 40 13.21 -0.32 10.53
C LEU A 40 11.91 -0.08 11.30
N PHE A 41 10.77 -0.45 10.72
CA PHE A 41 9.46 -0.20 11.28
C PHE A 41 8.94 -1.44 12.02
N LEU A 42 8.82 -1.33 13.34
CA LEU A 42 8.47 -2.44 14.19
C LEU A 42 7.00 -2.40 14.60
N ASP A 43 6.30 -3.52 14.46
CA ASP A 43 4.93 -3.69 14.97
C ASP A 43 4.91 -3.43 16.48
N LEU A 44 5.79 -4.18 17.17
CA LEU A 44 6.03 -4.17 18.60
C LEU A 44 7.53 -4.30 18.87
N THR A 45 8.04 -3.43 19.74
CA THR A 45 9.39 -3.57 20.32
C THR A 45 9.30 -4.33 21.63
N HIS A 46 10.41 -4.90 22.12
CA HIS A 46 10.42 -5.61 23.40
C HIS A 46 10.11 -4.72 24.61
N ASP A 47 10.27 -3.40 24.50
CA ASP A 47 9.95 -2.43 25.55
C ASP A 47 8.48 -2.00 25.57
N ASN A 48 7.69 -2.43 24.58
CA ASN A 48 6.29 -2.00 24.49
C ASN A 48 5.36 -2.94 25.27
N PRO A 49 4.29 -2.40 25.90
CA PRO A 49 3.25 -3.23 26.49
C PRO A 49 2.54 -4.05 25.42
N SER A 50 1.88 -5.13 25.84
CA SER A 50 1.14 -5.98 24.88
C SER A 50 0.04 -5.16 24.20
N PRO A 51 -0.19 -5.32 22.88
CA PRO A 51 -1.36 -4.74 22.21
C PRO A 51 -2.67 -5.16 22.87
N PHE A 52 -2.71 -6.33 23.50
CA PHE A 52 -3.84 -6.80 24.28
C PHE A 52 -4.17 -5.86 25.46
N GLU A 53 -3.15 -5.30 26.12
CA GLU A 53 -3.29 -4.38 27.26
C GLU A 53 -3.53 -2.94 26.80
N LYS A 54 -2.77 -2.47 25.80
CA LYS A 54 -2.79 -1.06 25.39
C LYS A 54 -3.89 -0.73 24.38
N ARG A 55 -4.33 -1.71 23.59
CA ARG A 55 -5.28 -1.53 22.48
C ARG A 55 -6.40 -2.57 22.56
N SER A 56 -6.38 -3.55 21.66
CA SER A 56 -7.22 -4.73 21.69
C SER A 56 -6.52 -5.86 20.93
N VAL A 57 -6.94 -7.09 21.17
CA VAL A 57 -6.47 -8.27 20.43
C VAL A 57 -6.78 -8.20 18.93
N TYR A 58 -7.87 -7.53 18.54
CA TYR A 58 -8.28 -7.39 17.14
C TYR A 58 -7.30 -6.51 16.35
N ASP A 59 -6.57 -5.61 17.02
CA ASP A 59 -5.66 -4.67 16.36
C ASP A 59 -4.36 -5.32 15.86
N VAL A 60 -3.98 -6.48 16.42
CA VAL A 60 -2.66 -7.10 16.17
C VAL A 60 -2.44 -7.37 14.68
N LEU A 61 -3.44 -7.95 14.01
CA LEU A 61 -3.39 -8.25 12.59
C LEU A 61 -3.40 -6.97 11.74
N ALA A 62 -4.35 -6.07 12.00
CA ALA A 62 -4.51 -4.83 11.23
C ALA A 62 -3.27 -3.93 11.31
N SER A 63 -2.73 -3.73 12.52
CA SER A 63 -1.50 -2.97 12.70
C SER A 63 -0.31 -3.61 11.97
N SER A 64 -0.19 -4.94 12.01
CA SER A 64 0.85 -5.66 11.27
C SER A 64 0.73 -5.52 9.77
N ALA A 65 -0.48 -5.55 9.25
CA ALA A 65 -0.73 -5.38 7.84
C ALA A 65 -0.38 -3.97 7.37
N ILE A 66 -0.74 -2.95 8.16
CA ILE A 66 -0.40 -1.56 7.90
C ILE A 66 1.13 -1.37 7.88
N VAL A 67 1.84 -1.88 8.89
CA VAL A 67 3.31 -1.81 8.95
C VAL A 67 3.96 -2.54 7.77
N SER A 68 3.45 -3.71 7.38
CA SER A 68 3.97 -4.48 6.23
C SER A 68 3.87 -3.76 4.89
N MET A 69 2.99 -2.76 4.78
CA MET A 69 2.85 -1.95 3.56
C MET A 69 3.81 -0.74 3.52
N ALA A 70 4.60 -0.51 4.57
CA ALA A 70 5.65 0.50 4.52
C ALA A 70 6.76 0.10 3.53
N GLY A 71 7.39 1.08 2.90
CA GLY A 71 8.49 0.88 1.95
C GLY A 71 9.85 0.80 2.62
N CYS A 72 9.91 0.19 3.80
CA CYS A 72 11.10 0.08 4.62
C CYS A 72 11.13 -1.30 5.28
N SER A 73 12.26 -1.66 5.89
CA SER A 73 12.36 -2.95 6.61
C SER A 73 11.36 -3.00 7.75
N THR A 74 10.75 -4.16 7.96
CA THR A 74 9.77 -4.38 9.03
C THR A 74 10.27 -5.41 10.04
N GLY A 75 9.66 -5.45 11.22
CA GLY A 75 9.97 -6.46 12.22
C GLY A 75 8.99 -6.48 13.38
N SER A 76 9.10 -7.51 14.21
CA SER A 76 8.26 -7.69 15.39
C SER A 76 9.03 -8.39 16.50
N ASN A 77 8.59 -8.23 17.74
CA ASN A 77 9.11 -8.98 18.88
C ASN A 77 8.35 -10.29 19.07
N ARG A 78 9.05 -11.34 19.52
CA ARG A 78 8.45 -12.64 19.81
C ARG A 78 7.38 -12.52 20.90
N GLY A 79 6.24 -13.17 20.69
CA GLY A 79 5.05 -13.07 21.53
C GLY A 79 3.95 -12.20 20.92
N TYR A 80 4.29 -11.28 20.00
CA TYR A 80 3.29 -10.48 19.30
C TYR A 80 2.41 -11.36 18.40
N ASP A 81 3.04 -12.17 17.55
CA ASP A 81 2.35 -13.01 16.57
C ASP A 81 1.55 -14.14 17.25
N GLU A 82 1.98 -14.57 18.43
CA GLU A 82 1.30 -15.59 19.23
C GLU A 82 0.16 -15.05 20.09
N LEU A 83 -0.11 -13.74 20.04
CA LEU A 83 -1.11 -13.07 20.88
C LEU A 83 -0.83 -13.21 22.38
N VAL A 84 0.42 -13.03 22.82
CA VAL A 84 0.75 -12.97 24.25
C VAL A 84 0.06 -11.74 24.88
N SER A 85 -0.81 -11.99 25.85
CA SER A 85 -1.70 -10.98 26.44
C SER A 85 -1.03 -9.98 27.38
N HIS A 86 0.23 -10.18 27.71
CA HIS A 86 0.94 -9.42 28.73
C HIS A 86 2.30 -8.96 28.24
N HIS A 87 2.80 -7.88 28.83
CA HIS A 87 4.16 -7.44 28.59
C HIS A 87 5.18 -8.50 29.07
N ILE A 88 6.09 -8.87 28.18
CA ILE A 88 7.18 -9.82 28.45
C ILE A 88 8.34 -9.04 29.03
N HIS A 89 8.42 -8.97 30.36
CA HIS A 89 9.40 -8.13 31.04
C HIS A 89 10.81 -8.76 31.01
N VAL A 90 11.78 -8.01 30.49
CA VAL A 90 13.16 -8.51 30.26
C VAL A 90 13.86 -8.98 31.56
N VAL A 91 13.44 -8.49 32.73
CA VAL A 91 14.06 -8.83 34.02
C VAL A 91 13.26 -9.85 34.82
N GLU A 92 11.93 -9.83 34.70
CA GLU A 92 11.04 -10.60 35.59
C GLU A 92 10.48 -11.84 34.92
N GLU A 93 10.60 -11.95 33.60
CA GLU A 93 10.13 -13.12 32.87
C GLU A 93 11.20 -14.21 32.84
N PHE A 94 10.93 -15.30 33.55
CA PHE A 94 11.81 -16.48 33.59
C PHE A 94 11.25 -17.66 32.78
N ARG A 95 10.02 -17.56 32.27
CA ARG A 95 9.38 -18.61 31.48
C ARG A 95 9.98 -18.69 30.08
N GLN A 96 9.88 -19.87 29.47
CA GLN A 96 10.44 -20.13 28.16
C GLN A 96 9.43 -19.82 27.05
N TYR A 97 9.92 -19.44 25.88
CA TYR A 97 9.07 -19.41 24.69
C TYR A 97 8.66 -20.85 24.30
N PRO A 98 7.41 -21.06 23.85
CA PRO A 98 6.99 -22.37 23.42
C PRO A 98 7.67 -22.80 22.10
N ILE A 99 7.84 -24.12 21.95
CA ILE A 99 8.63 -24.75 20.89
C ILE A 99 7.78 -24.91 19.62
N TRP A 100 8.40 -24.73 18.45
CA TRP A 100 7.72 -24.94 17.17
C TRP A 100 7.33 -26.40 16.95
N THR A 101 6.09 -26.64 16.52
CA THR A 101 5.59 -27.94 16.07
C THR A 101 5.02 -27.84 14.66
N THR A 102 5.24 -28.87 13.85
CA THR A 102 4.67 -28.98 12.50
C THR A 102 3.19 -29.35 12.51
N GLY A 103 2.69 -29.89 13.63
CA GLY A 103 1.29 -30.27 13.80
C GLY A 103 0.42 -29.12 14.34
N VAL A 104 -0.79 -29.47 14.79
CA VAL A 104 -1.62 -28.55 15.57
C VAL A 104 -1.02 -28.44 16.97
N ALA A 105 -0.68 -27.22 17.41
CA ALA A 105 -0.25 -26.97 18.77
C ALA A 105 -1.39 -27.29 19.75
N ARG A 106 -1.20 -28.29 20.61
CA ARG A 106 -2.21 -28.70 21.60
C ARG A 106 -1.81 -28.26 23.00
N LYS A 107 -0.52 -28.24 23.28
CA LYS A 107 0.04 -27.89 24.60
C LYS A 107 0.46 -26.43 24.66
N THR A 108 0.53 -25.88 25.87
CA THR A 108 1.00 -24.51 26.12
C THR A 108 2.47 -24.32 25.77
N CYS A 109 3.25 -25.40 25.81
CA CYS A 109 4.66 -25.46 25.42
C CYS A 109 4.90 -25.56 23.90
N GLU A 110 3.84 -25.52 23.07
CA GLU A 110 3.93 -25.68 21.62
C GLU A 110 3.33 -24.47 20.89
N VAL A 111 3.94 -24.09 19.77
CA VAL A 111 3.40 -23.15 18.79
C VAL A 111 3.39 -23.77 17.41
N SER A 112 2.43 -23.41 16.57
CA SER A 112 2.42 -23.82 15.16
C SER A 112 1.94 -22.70 14.26
N ILE A 113 1.87 -22.95 12.96
CA ILE A 113 1.37 -21.99 11.96
C ILE A 113 -0.04 -21.46 12.30
N GLY A 114 -0.85 -22.24 13.01
CA GLY A 114 -2.20 -21.87 13.44
C GLY A 114 -2.28 -21.09 14.76
N SER A 115 -1.15 -20.83 15.43
CA SER A 115 -1.12 -20.06 16.66
C SER A 115 -1.19 -18.56 16.38
N GLY A 116 -2.11 -17.87 17.06
CA GLY A 116 -2.28 -16.41 16.95
C GLY A 116 -2.47 -15.95 15.51
N ILE A 117 -1.65 -15.00 15.06
CA ILE A 117 -1.63 -14.46 13.70
C ILE A 117 -0.47 -14.97 12.84
N ILE A 118 0.27 -16.01 13.27
CA ILE A 118 1.50 -16.45 12.58
C ILE A 118 1.27 -16.74 11.10
N ALA A 119 0.19 -17.44 10.73
CA ALA A 119 -0.14 -17.69 9.33
C ALA A 119 -0.36 -16.40 8.53
N ALA A 120 -1.03 -15.40 9.10
CA ALA A 120 -1.19 -14.10 8.47
C ALA A 120 0.14 -13.35 8.38
N LYS A 121 0.99 -13.43 9.41
CA LYS A 121 2.32 -12.80 9.37
C LYS A 121 3.20 -13.38 8.28
N ARG A 122 3.12 -14.69 8.03
CA ARG A 122 3.75 -15.34 6.87
C ARG A 122 3.28 -14.67 5.56
N ALA A 123 1.97 -14.60 5.33
CA ALA A 123 1.40 -14.01 4.12
C ALA A 123 1.77 -12.52 3.96
N LEU A 124 1.77 -11.74 5.04
CA LEU A 124 2.20 -10.34 5.04
C LEU A 124 3.70 -10.19 4.71
N ASN A 125 4.55 -11.06 5.25
CA ASN A 125 5.99 -11.03 4.98
C ASN A 125 6.31 -11.44 3.54
N GLU A 126 5.60 -12.44 3.01
CA GLU A 126 5.69 -12.83 1.59
C GLU A 126 5.26 -11.67 0.70
N LEU A 127 4.12 -11.04 0.98
CA LEU A 127 3.66 -9.86 0.25
C LEU A 127 4.68 -8.72 0.30
N HIS A 128 5.19 -8.38 1.50
CA HIS A 128 6.18 -7.32 1.66
C HIS A 128 7.46 -7.60 0.87
N TYR A 129 7.95 -8.85 0.93
CA TYR A 129 9.11 -9.28 0.16
C TYR A 129 8.87 -9.14 -1.34
N GLU A 130 7.75 -9.64 -1.85
CA GLU A 130 7.39 -9.58 -3.27
C GLU A 130 7.29 -8.13 -3.76
N LEU A 131 6.64 -7.25 -3.01
CA LEU A 131 6.53 -5.82 -3.33
C LEU A 131 7.89 -5.13 -3.35
N GLY A 132 8.79 -5.47 -2.42
CA GLY A 132 10.14 -4.95 -2.36
C GLY A 132 11.00 -5.45 -3.53
N ALA A 133 11.01 -6.76 -3.77
CA ALA A 133 11.79 -7.42 -4.81
C ALA A 133 11.36 -6.98 -6.22
N HIS A 134 10.06 -6.76 -6.44
CA HIS A 134 9.51 -6.31 -7.72
C HIS A 134 9.42 -4.79 -7.86
N GLY A 135 9.97 -3.99 -6.94
CA GLY A 135 10.11 -2.55 -7.16
C GLY A 135 8.82 -1.72 -7.05
N PHE A 136 7.86 -2.15 -6.23
CA PHE A 136 6.68 -1.34 -5.88
C PHE A 136 7.06 -0.19 -4.95
N THR A 137 7.73 0.82 -5.49
CA THR A 137 8.40 1.88 -4.73
C THR A 137 7.52 3.08 -4.38
N GLN A 138 6.33 3.18 -4.97
CA GLN A 138 5.40 4.28 -4.72
C GLN A 138 4.34 3.88 -3.68
N VAL A 139 3.96 4.83 -2.82
CA VAL A 139 2.96 4.63 -1.77
C VAL A 139 1.91 5.73 -1.78
N TYR A 140 0.67 5.32 -1.59
CA TYR A 140 -0.46 6.20 -1.30
C TYR A 140 -1.20 5.66 -0.09
N VAL A 141 -1.51 6.53 0.87
CA VAL A 141 -2.23 6.18 2.10
C VAL A 141 -3.48 7.02 2.14
N ASP A 142 -4.61 6.37 2.28
CA ASP A 142 -5.92 6.99 2.33
C ASP A 142 -6.67 6.56 3.60
N GLN A 143 -7.28 7.52 4.28
CA GLN A 143 -8.08 7.26 5.47
C GLN A 143 -9.54 7.11 5.04
N VAL A 144 -10.04 5.88 4.98
CA VAL A 144 -11.40 5.57 4.51
C VAL A 144 -12.44 6.01 5.54
N ASP A 145 -12.21 5.69 6.80
CA ASP A 145 -13.00 6.13 7.95
C ASP A 145 -12.09 6.26 9.19
N PRO A 146 -12.55 6.69 10.38
CA PRO A 146 -11.70 6.87 11.55
C PRO A 146 -10.87 5.64 12.00
N ASP A 147 -11.33 4.43 11.70
CA ASP A 147 -10.70 3.17 12.13
C ASP A 147 -10.09 2.38 10.95
N THR A 148 -10.35 2.79 9.70
CA THR A 148 -10.01 2.06 8.48
C THR A 148 -9.08 2.87 7.60
N VAL A 149 -7.96 2.25 7.22
CA VAL A 149 -6.97 2.85 6.32
C VAL A 149 -6.77 1.95 5.10
N SER A 150 -6.64 2.58 3.93
CA SER A 150 -6.27 1.95 2.68
C SER A 150 -4.86 2.37 2.31
N ILE A 151 -4.01 1.41 1.96
CA ILE A 151 -2.61 1.64 1.62
C ILE A 151 -2.33 0.98 0.29
N THR A 152 -1.93 1.80 -0.68
CA THR A 152 -1.56 1.35 -2.01
C THR A 152 -0.06 1.34 -2.16
N ARG A 153 0.50 0.20 -2.56
CA ARG A 153 1.87 0.06 -3.06
C ARG A 153 1.82 -0.03 -4.58
N HIS A 154 2.50 0.86 -5.29
CA HIS A 154 2.42 1.00 -6.74
C HIS A 154 3.78 0.81 -7.40
N HIS A 155 3.79 0.03 -8.49
CA HIS A 155 4.96 -0.15 -9.32
C HIS A 155 5.03 0.99 -10.34
N PRO A 156 6.04 1.89 -10.28
CA PRO A 156 6.07 3.09 -11.11
C PRO A 156 6.21 2.83 -12.61
N VAL A 157 6.69 1.63 -13.00
CA VAL A 157 6.84 1.19 -14.40
C VAL A 157 5.62 0.47 -14.97
N THR A 158 5.26 -0.68 -14.39
CA THR A 158 4.18 -1.53 -14.89
C THR A 158 2.80 -0.96 -14.54
N HIS A 159 2.77 -0.03 -13.58
CA HIS A 159 1.57 0.54 -12.97
C HIS A 159 0.62 -0.49 -12.37
N GLN A 160 1.15 -1.65 -12.01
CA GLN A 160 0.46 -2.58 -11.13
C GLN A 160 0.47 -2.02 -9.71
N SER A 161 -0.62 -2.25 -8.99
CA SER A 161 -0.79 -1.80 -7.60
C SER A 161 -1.20 -2.98 -6.73
N VAL A 162 -0.79 -2.94 -5.48
CA VAL A 162 -1.42 -3.69 -4.40
C VAL A 162 -2.10 -2.73 -3.46
N VAL A 163 -3.41 -2.90 -3.26
CA VAL A 163 -4.23 -2.08 -2.37
C VAL A 163 -4.58 -2.93 -1.15
N LEU A 164 -4.05 -2.57 0.02
CA LEU A 164 -4.36 -3.22 1.29
C LEU A 164 -5.26 -2.32 2.11
N VAL A 165 -6.42 -2.84 2.51
CA VAL A 165 -7.33 -2.17 3.44
C VAL A 165 -7.28 -2.87 4.78
N ALA A 166 -7.07 -2.10 5.84
CA ALA A 166 -7.00 -2.60 7.20
C ALA A 166 -7.93 -1.79 8.09
N ARG A 167 -8.80 -2.50 8.81
CA ARG A 167 -9.64 -1.92 9.85
C ARG A 167 -9.03 -2.19 11.22
N THR A 168 -8.50 -1.14 11.82
CA THR A 168 -7.81 -1.20 13.11
C THR A 168 -8.80 -1.29 14.28
N SER A 169 -8.28 -1.56 15.48
CA SER A 169 -9.08 -1.61 16.70
C SER A 169 -8.27 -1.12 17.91
N PHE A 170 -7.93 0.16 17.91
CA PHE A 170 -7.14 0.81 18.98
C PHE A 170 -7.81 0.77 20.36
N SER A 171 -9.11 0.50 20.40
CA SER A 171 -9.85 0.17 21.63
C SER A 171 -10.60 -1.14 21.46
N PHE A 172 -11.03 -1.76 22.57
CA PHE A 172 -11.87 -2.94 22.50
C PHE A 172 -13.23 -2.59 21.88
N PRO A 173 -13.62 -3.26 20.77
CA PRO A 173 -14.83 -2.90 20.05
C PRO A 173 -16.06 -3.32 20.86
N LYS A 174 -17.03 -2.41 20.98
CA LYS A 174 -18.33 -2.71 21.62
C LYS A 174 -19.09 -3.83 20.89
N LYS A 175 -18.88 -3.90 19.57
CA LYS A 175 -19.57 -4.82 18.68
C LYS A 175 -18.56 -5.50 17.74
N PRO A 176 -17.83 -6.52 18.22
CA PRO A 176 -16.72 -7.14 17.49
C PRO A 176 -17.14 -7.84 16.19
N ASN A 177 -18.41 -8.21 16.06
CA ASN A 177 -18.92 -8.97 14.92
C ASN A 177 -19.67 -8.11 13.90
N GLU A 178 -19.73 -6.79 14.09
CA GLU A 178 -20.44 -5.89 13.17
C GLU A 178 -19.45 -5.16 12.25
N THR A 179 -19.76 -5.13 10.95
CA THR A 179 -19.04 -4.29 9.98
C THR A 179 -19.33 -2.80 10.20
N GLY A 180 -20.57 -2.46 10.57
CA GLY A 180 -20.97 -1.05 10.67
C GLY A 180 -21.07 -0.39 9.30
N CYS A 181 -20.99 0.93 9.25
CA CYS A 181 -21.15 1.71 8.02
C CYS A 181 -19.78 2.24 7.57
N ILE A 182 -19.06 1.44 6.78
CA ILE A 182 -17.80 1.84 6.16
C ILE A 182 -18.14 2.35 4.75
N PRO A 183 -17.63 3.52 4.33
CA PRO A 183 -17.79 3.98 2.95
C PRO A 183 -17.30 2.94 1.94
N PRO A 184 -17.92 2.84 0.75
CA PRO A 184 -17.43 1.97 -0.30
C PRO A 184 -16.00 2.34 -0.72
N LEU A 185 -15.22 1.32 -1.07
CA LEU A 185 -13.86 1.52 -1.57
C LEU A 185 -13.89 1.63 -3.09
N CYS A 186 -13.38 2.75 -3.60
CA CYS A 186 -13.26 3.02 -5.01
C CYS A 186 -11.84 2.72 -5.50
N ILE A 187 -11.66 1.64 -6.26
CA ILE A 187 -10.36 1.26 -6.82
C ILE A 187 -10.33 1.56 -8.34
N PRO A 188 -9.42 2.45 -8.80
CA PRO A 188 -9.23 2.67 -10.22
C PRO A 188 -8.45 1.51 -10.83
N GLY A 189 -8.96 0.96 -11.94
CA GLY A 189 -8.33 -0.15 -12.65
C GLY A 189 -9.15 -1.42 -12.63
N VAL A 190 -8.46 -2.56 -12.77
CA VAL A 190 -9.04 -3.89 -12.79
C VAL A 190 -8.43 -4.70 -11.65
N ILE A 191 -9.26 -5.14 -10.71
CA ILE A 191 -8.85 -6.09 -9.66
C ILE A 191 -8.61 -7.46 -10.32
N GLU A 192 -7.37 -7.94 -10.24
CA GLU A 192 -6.94 -9.23 -10.80
C GLU A 192 -7.24 -10.37 -9.82
N GLU A 193 -6.92 -10.17 -8.54
CA GLU A 193 -7.13 -11.14 -7.47
C GLU A 193 -7.24 -10.45 -6.11
N VAL A 194 -7.88 -11.14 -5.17
CA VAL A 194 -7.76 -10.87 -3.73
C VAL A 194 -6.60 -11.73 -3.24
N ILE A 195 -5.48 -11.09 -2.91
CA ILE A 195 -4.24 -11.76 -2.47
C ILE A 195 -4.52 -12.51 -1.17
N PHE A 196 -5.15 -11.85 -0.21
CA PHE A 196 -5.70 -12.50 0.98
C PHE A 196 -6.82 -11.65 1.60
N GLU A 197 -7.68 -12.32 2.35
CA GLU A 197 -8.60 -11.71 3.32
C GLU A 197 -8.40 -12.42 4.67
N ALA A 198 -8.27 -11.64 5.75
CA ALA A 198 -7.95 -12.17 7.06
C ALA A 198 -8.59 -11.36 8.20
N ARG A 199 -9.04 -12.06 9.24
CA ARG A 199 -9.58 -11.42 10.45
C ARG A 199 -9.34 -12.26 11.70
N ILE A 200 -9.32 -11.60 12.85
CA ILE A 200 -9.30 -12.26 14.15
C ILE A 200 -10.75 -12.39 14.63
N VAL A 201 -11.16 -13.59 15.01
CA VAL A 201 -12.48 -13.86 15.59
C VAL A 201 -12.33 -14.55 16.94
N ARG A 202 -13.25 -14.26 17.87
CA ARG A 202 -13.33 -15.02 19.12
C ARG A 202 -13.85 -16.42 18.83
N ASP A 203 -13.17 -17.44 19.35
CA ASP A 203 -13.60 -18.83 19.23
C ASP A 203 -14.74 -19.11 20.22
N PRO A 204 -15.98 -19.37 19.75
CA PRO A 204 -17.10 -19.65 20.64
C PRO A 204 -16.99 -21.02 21.33
N SER A 205 -16.12 -21.90 20.84
CA SER A 205 -15.90 -23.22 21.45
C SER A 205 -14.95 -23.18 22.64
N TYR A 206 -14.22 -22.07 22.83
CA TYR A 206 -13.27 -21.88 23.91
C TYR A 206 -13.90 -21.05 25.04
N ASP A 207 -14.27 -21.74 26.12
CA ASP A 207 -14.93 -21.14 27.29
C ASP A 207 -14.03 -21.12 28.55
N GLU A 208 -12.79 -21.62 28.41
CA GLU A 208 -11.83 -21.65 29.50
C GLU A 208 -11.21 -20.26 29.75
N PRO A 209 -10.91 -19.92 31.01
CA PRO A 209 -10.21 -18.67 31.31
C PRO A 209 -8.79 -18.69 30.71
N GLU A 210 -8.32 -17.54 30.26
CA GLU A 210 -6.94 -17.38 29.83
C GLU A 210 -6.02 -17.42 31.06
N VAL A 211 -5.32 -18.54 31.23
CA VAL A 211 -4.39 -18.75 32.35
C VAL A 211 -2.95 -18.68 31.83
N ARG A 212 -2.10 -17.95 32.56
CA ARG A 212 -0.65 -17.91 32.32
C ARG A 212 -0.04 -19.24 32.74
N ASP A 213 0.66 -19.88 31.82
CA ASP A 213 1.42 -21.10 32.12
C ASP A 213 2.60 -20.76 33.05
N GLU A 214 2.92 -21.67 33.97
CA GLU A 214 3.98 -21.49 34.97
C GLU A 214 5.40 -21.57 34.37
N HIS A 215 5.56 -22.27 33.24
CA HIS A 215 6.86 -22.56 32.64
C HIS A 215 7.03 -21.93 31.26
N TYR A 216 5.93 -21.64 30.57
CA TYR A 216 5.95 -21.12 29.19
C TYR A 216 5.22 -19.78 29.03
N ILE A 217 5.71 -18.97 28.10
CA ILE A 217 5.06 -17.72 27.69
C ILE A 217 3.99 -18.07 26.64
N ASN A 218 2.78 -18.39 27.11
CA ASN A 218 1.67 -18.78 26.24
C ASN A 218 0.87 -17.57 25.73
N GLY A 219 0.40 -17.69 24.48
CA GLY A 219 -0.55 -16.79 23.86
C GLY A 219 -2.00 -17.07 24.26
N VAL A 220 -2.86 -16.11 23.96
CA VAL A 220 -4.32 -16.21 24.14
C VAL A 220 -4.90 -17.22 23.16
N ARG A 221 -5.80 -18.10 23.64
CA ARG A 221 -6.39 -19.19 22.83
C ARG A 221 -7.86 -18.96 22.46
N SER A 222 -8.53 -18.06 23.15
CA SER A 222 -9.92 -17.65 22.88
C SER A 222 -10.12 -16.91 21.57
N TYR A 223 -9.05 -16.63 20.82
CA TYR A 223 -9.10 -15.99 19.51
C TYR A 223 -8.40 -16.85 18.46
N LYS A 224 -9.02 -16.92 17.28
CA LYS A 224 -8.48 -17.61 16.11
C LYS A 224 -8.39 -16.67 14.93
N LEU A 225 -7.39 -16.93 14.10
CA LEU A 225 -7.25 -16.29 12.79
C LEU A 225 -8.10 -17.05 11.77
N GLU A 226 -8.95 -16.32 11.07
CA GLU A 226 -9.54 -16.77 9.80
C GLU A 226 -8.79 -16.09 8.67
N ILE A 227 -8.11 -16.86 7.82
CA ILE A 227 -7.38 -16.36 6.65
C ILE A 227 -7.72 -17.20 5.42
N ARG A 228 -7.85 -16.52 4.28
CA ARG A 228 -8.00 -17.11 2.95
C ARG A 228 -7.09 -16.36 2.00
N GLU A 229 -6.41 -17.08 1.11
CA GLU A 229 -5.39 -16.54 0.21
C GLU A 229 -5.76 -16.88 -1.25
N HIS A 230 -5.35 -16.03 -2.19
CA HIS A 230 -5.54 -16.18 -3.64
C HIS A 230 -6.99 -16.49 -4.07
N LEU A 231 -7.87 -15.53 -3.83
CA LEU A 231 -9.30 -15.64 -4.17
C LEU A 231 -9.64 -14.78 -5.39
N SER A 232 -10.65 -15.21 -6.15
CA SER A 232 -11.33 -14.29 -7.06
C SER A 232 -12.20 -13.30 -6.27
N LEU A 233 -12.47 -12.14 -6.86
CA LEU A 233 -13.27 -11.09 -6.20
C LEU A 233 -14.67 -11.60 -5.77
N TYR A 234 -15.29 -12.47 -6.57
CA TYR A 234 -16.61 -13.04 -6.30
C TYR A 234 -16.62 -14.07 -5.14
N GLU A 235 -15.47 -14.61 -4.77
CA GLU A 235 -15.32 -15.56 -3.66
C GLU A 235 -15.00 -14.90 -2.32
N SER A 236 -14.76 -13.58 -2.35
CA SER A 236 -14.52 -12.75 -1.18
C SER A 236 -15.72 -12.78 -0.24
N LYS A 237 -15.46 -12.85 1.07
CA LYS A 237 -16.50 -12.71 2.09
C LYS A 237 -16.52 -11.31 2.69
N MET A 238 -15.44 -10.55 2.54
CA MET A 238 -15.30 -9.24 3.15
C MET A 238 -15.83 -8.11 2.26
N VAL A 239 -15.88 -8.32 0.95
CA VAL A 239 -16.31 -7.30 -0.01
C VAL A 239 -17.23 -7.87 -1.09
N GLU A 240 -18.12 -7.02 -1.59
CA GLU A 240 -18.97 -7.29 -2.75
C GLU A 240 -18.82 -6.14 -3.76
N LEU A 241 -18.95 -6.45 -5.05
CA LEU A 241 -18.88 -5.44 -6.11
C LEU A 241 -20.20 -4.67 -6.19
N SER A 242 -20.15 -3.35 -6.07
CA SER A 242 -21.31 -2.47 -6.21
C SER A 242 -21.54 -2.03 -7.66
N GLU A 243 -22.69 -1.41 -7.94
CA GLU A 243 -22.93 -0.77 -9.24
C GLU A 243 -22.01 0.46 -9.37
N ALA A 244 -20.99 0.35 -10.21
CA ALA A 244 -19.97 1.40 -10.33
C ALA A 244 -20.57 2.75 -10.76
N SER A 245 -20.32 3.77 -9.94
CA SER A 245 -20.74 5.15 -10.18
C SER A 245 -20.09 5.78 -11.43
N GLU A 246 -18.91 5.32 -11.83
CA GLU A 246 -18.11 5.89 -12.91
C GLU A 246 -17.52 4.83 -13.86
N VAL A 247 -17.27 5.24 -15.10
CA VAL A 247 -16.62 4.41 -16.11
C VAL A 247 -15.16 4.17 -15.71
N ASN A 248 -14.72 2.91 -15.62
CA ASN A 248 -13.37 2.45 -15.25
C ASN A 248 -13.03 2.45 -13.75
N LEU A 249 -14.02 2.67 -12.88
CA LEU A 249 -13.87 2.53 -11.42
C LEU A 249 -14.54 1.24 -10.94
N GLN A 250 -13.90 0.52 -10.02
CA GLN A 250 -14.52 -0.60 -9.33
C GLN A 250 -14.86 -0.17 -7.90
N GLU A 251 -16.15 -0.17 -7.59
CA GLU A 251 -16.69 0.20 -6.29
C GLU A 251 -16.95 -1.07 -5.48
N LEU A 252 -16.40 -1.15 -4.27
CA LEU A 252 -16.49 -2.31 -3.39
C LEU A 252 -17.20 -1.94 -2.08
N ASP A 253 -18.29 -2.64 -1.80
CA ASP A 253 -19.00 -2.53 -0.52
C ASP A 253 -18.44 -3.54 0.49
N PHE A 254 -18.22 -3.09 1.72
CA PHE A 254 -17.75 -3.97 2.80
C PHE A 254 -18.91 -4.71 3.45
N THR A 255 -18.84 -6.05 3.48
CA THR A 255 -19.90 -6.90 4.04
C THR A 255 -19.49 -7.52 5.37
N THR A 256 -18.45 -8.37 5.39
CA THR A 256 -17.96 -9.06 6.60
C THR A 256 -16.62 -8.49 7.10
N PHE A 257 -16.47 -7.16 7.05
CA PHE A 257 -15.24 -6.45 7.39
C PHE A 257 -15.27 -5.90 8.82
N THR A 258 -15.19 -6.81 9.80
CA THR A 258 -15.25 -6.50 11.25
C THR A 258 -13.97 -5.82 11.77
N PRO A 259 -13.96 -5.19 12.97
CA PRO A 259 -12.73 -4.64 13.55
C PRO A 259 -11.60 -5.68 13.60
N GLY A 260 -10.40 -5.29 13.17
CA GLY A 260 -9.25 -6.19 13.03
C GLY A 260 -9.17 -6.97 11.71
N SER A 261 -10.05 -6.67 10.75
CA SER A 261 -10.03 -7.29 9.42
C SER A 261 -9.04 -6.60 8.48
N VAL A 262 -8.47 -7.39 7.58
CA VAL A 262 -7.52 -6.96 6.55
C VAL A 262 -7.85 -7.66 5.24
N ILE A 263 -7.83 -6.92 4.14
CA ILE A 263 -7.94 -7.47 2.79
C ILE A 263 -6.93 -6.80 1.87
N ALA A 264 -6.33 -7.58 0.97
CA ALA A 264 -5.36 -7.07 -0.01
C ALA A 264 -5.77 -7.45 -1.43
N PHE A 265 -5.77 -6.48 -2.33
CA PHE A 265 -6.11 -6.63 -3.73
C PHE A 265 -4.90 -6.41 -4.61
N LYS A 266 -4.78 -7.19 -5.68
CA LYS A 266 -3.87 -6.90 -6.79
C LYS A 266 -4.65 -6.24 -7.91
N VAL A 267 -4.13 -5.11 -8.38
CA VAL A 267 -4.84 -4.23 -9.31
C VAL A 267 -3.94 -3.90 -10.47
N SER A 268 -4.46 -3.96 -11.69
CA SER A 268 -3.79 -3.50 -12.89
C SER A 268 -4.55 -2.38 -13.58
N MET A 269 -3.84 -1.65 -14.43
CA MET A 269 -4.46 -0.62 -15.26
C MET A 269 -5.33 -1.25 -16.35
N HIS A 270 -6.39 -0.53 -16.73
CA HIS A 270 -7.16 -0.81 -17.93
C HIS A 270 -6.27 -0.88 -19.17
N THR A 271 -6.64 -1.75 -20.13
CA THR A 271 -5.86 -2.01 -21.35
C THR A 271 -5.55 -0.75 -22.16
N SER A 272 -6.50 0.20 -22.23
CA SER A 272 -6.32 1.50 -22.90
C SER A 272 -5.24 2.35 -22.24
N ALA A 273 -5.31 2.52 -20.91
CA ALA A 273 -4.32 3.25 -20.13
C ALA A 273 -2.95 2.58 -20.20
N LYS A 274 -2.91 1.24 -20.15
CA LYS A 274 -1.68 0.45 -20.31
C LYS A 274 -1.01 0.69 -21.66
N THR A 275 -1.78 0.70 -22.74
CA THR A 275 -1.27 0.98 -24.10
C THR A 275 -0.73 2.40 -24.20
N ALA A 276 -1.45 3.40 -23.67
CA ALA A 276 -1.01 4.79 -23.66
C ALA A 276 0.28 4.99 -22.84
N ALA A 277 0.37 4.40 -21.65
CA ALA A 277 1.55 4.48 -20.81
C ALA A 277 2.79 3.85 -21.48
N MET A 278 2.62 2.69 -22.15
CA MET A 278 3.71 2.08 -22.91
C MET A 278 4.19 2.95 -24.07
N LEU A 279 3.26 3.63 -24.77
CA LEU A 279 3.60 4.54 -25.86
C LEU A 279 4.40 5.74 -25.35
N ILE A 280 4.01 6.34 -24.22
CA ILE A 280 4.77 7.43 -23.60
C ILE A 280 6.18 6.95 -23.21
N ARG A 281 6.30 5.77 -22.59
CA ARG A 281 7.61 5.20 -22.21
C ARG A 281 8.51 4.94 -23.41
N LYS A 282 7.97 4.46 -24.53
CA LYS A 282 8.70 4.31 -25.79
C LYS A 282 9.41 5.59 -26.18
N HIS A 283 8.77 6.75 -26.03
CA HIS A 283 9.37 8.02 -26.41
C HIS A 283 10.32 8.60 -25.36
N LEU A 284 10.05 8.34 -24.07
CA LEU A 284 10.92 8.79 -22.97
C LEU A 284 12.27 8.05 -22.91
N ALA A 285 12.31 6.82 -23.43
CA ALA A 285 13.51 6.01 -23.64
C ALA A 285 14.72 6.81 -24.18
N VAL A 286 14.46 7.65 -25.19
CA VAL A 286 15.47 8.46 -25.89
C VAL A 286 16.22 9.38 -24.94
N PHE A 287 15.56 9.83 -23.86
CA PHE A 287 16.13 10.74 -22.87
C PHE A 287 16.88 10.00 -21.74
N GLY A 288 17.07 8.68 -21.85
CA GLY A 288 17.79 7.88 -20.87
C GLY A 288 16.95 7.46 -19.67
N TYR A 289 15.62 7.62 -19.73
CA TYR A 289 14.74 7.02 -18.71
C TYR A 289 14.76 5.50 -18.88
N GLU A 290 15.29 4.81 -17.87
CA GLU A 290 15.25 3.35 -17.81
C GLU A 290 13.78 2.85 -17.86
N ASN A 291 13.57 1.64 -18.38
CA ASN A 291 12.28 0.98 -18.63
C ASN A 291 11.65 1.19 -20.03
N CYS A 292 12.44 1.01 -21.09
CA CYS A 292 11.89 0.73 -22.42
C CYS A 292 11.14 -0.62 -22.40
N PRO A 293 9.93 -0.70 -22.98
CA PRO A 293 9.34 -1.99 -23.32
C PRO A 293 10.30 -2.77 -24.25
N GLU A 294 10.43 -4.08 -24.05
CA GLU A 294 11.25 -4.94 -24.91
C GLU A 294 10.83 -4.81 -26.39
N GLY A 295 11.81 -4.74 -27.30
CA GLY A 295 11.57 -4.69 -28.75
C GLY A 295 11.24 -3.31 -29.33
N VAL A 296 11.30 -2.24 -28.52
CA VAL A 296 11.04 -0.87 -29.01
C VAL A 296 12.33 -0.24 -29.53
N ASN A 297 12.34 0.16 -30.82
CA ASN A 297 13.41 0.97 -31.38
C ASN A 297 13.15 2.47 -31.10
N PRO A 298 13.93 3.12 -30.21
CA PRO A 298 13.75 4.55 -29.89
C PRO A 298 14.06 5.48 -31.08
N ASN A 299 14.75 4.97 -32.10
CA ASN A 299 15.14 5.69 -33.31
C ASN A 299 14.18 5.44 -34.50
N ALA A 300 12.94 5.04 -34.22
CA ALA A 300 11.90 4.94 -35.25
C ALA A 300 11.62 6.33 -35.90
N GLU A 301 11.00 6.34 -37.08
CA GLU A 301 10.71 7.60 -37.81
C GLU A 301 9.79 8.55 -37.01
N ASP A 302 8.94 8.01 -36.15
CA ASP A 302 8.05 8.72 -35.22
C ASP A 302 8.74 9.11 -33.89
N GLY A 303 10.03 8.83 -33.74
CA GLY A 303 10.80 9.12 -32.54
C GLY A 303 11.05 10.63 -32.35
N ILE A 304 11.04 11.08 -31.08
CA ILE A 304 11.28 12.49 -30.73
C ILE A 304 12.63 12.98 -31.27
N HIS A 305 13.67 12.14 -31.22
CA HIS A 305 14.99 12.47 -31.76
C HIS A 305 14.93 12.73 -33.28
N THR A 306 14.25 11.86 -34.03
CA THR A 306 14.09 11.99 -35.49
C THR A 306 13.33 13.26 -35.85
N ILE A 307 12.25 13.56 -35.12
CA ILE A 307 11.47 14.79 -35.29
C ILE A 307 12.35 16.01 -34.99
N ALA A 308 13.06 16.00 -33.87
CA ALA A 308 13.93 17.10 -33.46
C ALA A 308 15.04 17.38 -34.49
N CYS A 309 15.63 16.35 -35.11
CA CYS A 309 16.64 16.50 -36.16
C CYS A 309 16.11 17.16 -37.46
N ARG A 310 14.79 17.15 -37.67
CA ARG A 310 14.16 17.77 -38.86
C ARG A 310 13.74 19.23 -38.63
N LEU A 311 13.77 19.71 -37.39
CA LEU A 311 13.37 21.08 -37.06
C LEU A 311 14.48 22.07 -37.41
N THR A 312 14.10 23.19 -38.01
CA THR A 312 14.99 24.36 -38.13
C THR A 312 14.99 25.18 -36.82
N LEU A 313 15.94 26.11 -36.68
CA LEU A 313 15.93 27.05 -35.56
C LEU A 313 14.65 27.90 -35.51
N CYS A 314 14.06 28.22 -36.66
CA CYS A 314 12.79 28.93 -36.73
C CYS A 314 11.62 28.05 -36.26
N ASP A 315 11.65 26.75 -36.55
CA ASP A 315 10.63 25.81 -36.06
C ASP A 315 10.75 25.61 -34.55
N LEU A 316 11.99 25.57 -34.03
CA LEU A 316 12.23 25.44 -32.60
C LEU A 316 11.67 26.63 -31.80
N ASN A 317 11.72 27.85 -32.36
CA ASN A 317 11.05 29.01 -31.74
C ASN A 317 9.55 28.78 -31.57
N ARG A 318 8.89 28.18 -32.58
CA ARG A 318 7.46 27.84 -32.53
C ARG A 318 7.16 26.77 -31.47
N VAL A 319 7.99 25.73 -31.41
CA VAL A 319 7.80 24.63 -30.46
C VAL A 319 8.06 25.05 -29.00
N MET A 320 9.07 25.89 -28.77
CA MET A 320 9.56 26.16 -27.41
C MET A 320 8.99 27.44 -26.80
N PHE A 321 8.88 28.54 -27.55
CA PHE A 321 8.74 29.88 -26.95
C PHE A 321 7.37 30.53 -27.22
N ARG A 322 7.15 31.14 -28.38
CA ARG A 322 5.94 31.91 -28.76
C ARG A 322 5.14 32.57 -27.62
N VAL A 323 5.26 33.88 -27.50
CA VAL A 323 4.42 34.63 -26.54
C VAL A 323 2.96 34.72 -27.02
N GLU A 324 2.02 35.04 -26.14
CA GLU A 324 0.58 35.05 -26.47
C GLU A 324 0.25 35.92 -27.69
N CYS A 325 0.82 37.12 -27.79
CA CYS A 325 0.57 38.02 -28.93
C CYS A 325 1.12 37.47 -30.25
N GLU A 326 2.21 36.72 -30.20
CA GLU A 326 2.83 36.06 -31.33
C GLU A 326 1.96 34.89 -31.82
N GLU A 327 1.42 34.08 -30.91
CA GLU A 327 0.54 32.96 -31.24
C GLU A 327 -0.79 33.45 -31.84
N GLN A 328 -1.36 34.52 -31.26
CA GLN A 328 -2.57 35.16 -31.76
C GLN A 328 -2.39 35.76 -33.16
N ALA A 329 -1.21 36.33 -33.44
CA ALA A 329 -0.89 36.91 -34.74
C ALA A 329 -0.87 35.89 -35.90
N GLU A 330 -0.73 34.58 -35.61
CA GLU A 330 -0.86 33.53 -36.64
C GLU A 330 -2.32 33.25 -37.04
N GLY A 331 -3.30 33.88 -36.39
CA GLY A 331 -4.71 33.88 -36.83
C GLY A 331 -5.45 32.56 -36.59
N ARG A 332 -4.90 31.65 -35.76
CA ARG A 332 -5.51 30.35 -35.45
C ARG A 332 -6.49 30.39 -34.27
N GLY A 333 -6.70 31.56 -33.67
CA GLY A 333 -7.57 31.73 -32.50
C GLY A 333 -7.02 31.10 -31.21
N ALA A 334 -5.73 30.76 -31.18
CA ALA A 334 -5.03 30.22 -30.03
C ALA A 334 -4.27 31.31 -29.26
N GLY A 335 -3.96 31.02 -27.99
CA GLY A 335 -3.21 31.91 -27.10
C GLY A 335 -2.54 31.11 -25.98
N ALA A 336 -1.98 31.80 -24.98
CA ALA A 336 -1.33 31.15 -23.87
C ALA A 336 -2.32 30.33 -23.02
N TYR A 337 -1.93 29.10 -22.66
CA TYR A 337 -2.73 28.28 -21.76
C TYR A 337 -2.80 28.93 -20.38
N ARG A 338 -4.02 29.05 -19.83
CA ARG A 338 -4.26 29.66 -18.51
C ARG A 338 -4.49 28.57 -17.48
N LEU A 339 -3.52 28.42 -16.58
CA LEU A 339 -3.67 27.58 -15.39
C LEU A 339 -4.69 28.25 -14.45
N PRO A 340 -5.73 27.53 -13.97
CA PRO A 340 -6.84 28.13 -13.22
C PRO A 340 -6.44 28.98 -12.00
N ILE A 341 -5.31 28.67 -11.37
CA ILE A 341 -4.83 29.36 -10.15
C ILE A 341 -3.61 30.25 -10.43
N VAL A 342 -2.70 29.82 -11.31
CA VAL A 342 -1.41 30.51 -11.56
C VAL A 342 -1.57 31.64 -12.60
N GLY A 343 -2.49 31.48 -13.55
CA GLY A 343 -2.66 32.40 -14.68
C GLY A 343 -2.02 31.87 -15.98
N PRO A 344 -1.80 32.75 -16.98
CA PRO A 344 -1.23 32.34 -18.27
C PRO A 344 0.25 31.94 -18.15
N VAL A 345 0.64 30.90 -18.89
CA VAL A 345 2.06 30.61 -19.12
C VAL A 345 2.70 31.74 -19.95
N ILE A 346 3.96 32.08 -19.66
CA ILE A 346 4.68 33.18 -20.36
C ILE A 346 4.87 32.85 -21.85
N TYR A 347 5.14 31.58 -22.13
CA TYR A 347 5.41 31.02 -23.44
C TYR A 347 4.35 29.97 -23.75
N CYS A 348 3.74 30.03 -24.94
CA CYS A 348 2.77 29.04 -25.41
C CYS A 348 3.42 27.67 -25.67
N GLY A 349 4.71 27.67 -26.01
CA GLY A 349 5.48 26.45 -26.26
C GLY A 349 5.95 25.73 -25.00
N LEU A 350 6.75 24.68 -25.19
CA LEU A 350 7.22 23.80 -24.10
C LEU A 350 8.02 24.52 -23.01
N GLN A 351 8.73 25.61 -23.33
CA GLN A 351 9.47 26.39 -22.34
C GLN A 351 8.53 26.99 -21.28
N GLY A 352 7.30 27.34 -21.66
CA GLY A 352 6.32 27.89 -20.73
C GLY A 352 5.99 26.92 -19.60
N PHE A 353 5.79 25.65 -19.95
CA PHE A 353 5.53 24.58 -18.99
C PHE A 353 6.76 24.17 -18.19
N MET A 354 7.97 24.20 -18.80
CA MET A 354 9.21 23.90 -18.09
C MET A 354 9.62 24.97 -17.06
N SER A 355 9.08 26.18 -17.20
CA SER A 355 9.40 27.31 -16.31
C SER A 355 8.46 27.41 -15.10
N VAL A 356 7.37 26.64 -15.10
CA VAL A 356 6.40 26.50 -14.00
C VAL A 356 6.76 25.26 -13.19
#